data_AF-A0A1R4B6H7-F1
#
_entry.id   AF-A0A1R4B6H7-F1
#
_cell.length_a   1.000
_cell.length_b   1.000
_cell.length_c   1.000
_cell.angle_alpha   90.00
_cell.angle_beta   90.00
_cell.angle_gamma   90.00
#
_symmetry.space_group_name_H-M   'P 1'
#
loop_
_entity.id
_entity.type
_entity.pdbx_description
1 polymer ?
#
loop_
_entity_poly.entity_id
_entity_poly.type
_entity_poly.pdbx_seq_one_letter_code
_entity_poly.pdbx_strand_id
1 'polypeptide(L)'
;MQIDQVGKFQDEGGYWESNPESMDGAILSIETESISDKQIMLAQAVCKDWAGKIEVALQYIKSVRAEYKLEAQIFNNPNAFIDSDSEWSIYFDTESETEAVVGVEFSGDAPFQLTIGD
;
A
#
# COMPACT_ATOMS: atom_id res chain seq x y z
N MET A 1 -7.04 5.57 17.06
CA MET A 1 -8.41 5.03 16.84
C MET A 1 -8.35 3.50 16.79
N GLN A 2 -9.33 2.76 17.31
CA GLN A 2 -9.38 1.29 17.13
C GLN A 2 -10.35 0.95 15.99
N ILE A 3 -9.89 0.16 15.02
CA ILE A 3 -10.70 -0.35 13.91
C ILE A 3 -10.73 -1.89 13.98
N ASP A 4 -11.92 -2.47 13.84
CA ASP A 4 -12.08 -3.93 13.82
C ASP A 4 -11.31 -4.54 12.64
N GLN A 5 -10.61 -5.65 12.89
CA GLN A 5 -9.76 -6.39 11.93
C GLN A 5 -8.53 -5.65 11.38
N VAL A 6 -8.37 -4.36 11.67
CA VAL A 6 -7.22 -3.54 11.23
C VAL A 6 -6.30 -3.18 12.41
N GLY A 7 -6.85 -3.06 13.61
CA GLY A 7 -6.07 -2.76 14.81
C GLY A 7 -6.12 -1.29 15.21
N LYS A 8 -5.11 -0.87 15.98
CA LYS A 8 -5.05 0.47 16.57
C LYS A 8 -4.26 1.41 15.67
N PHE A 9 -4.94 2.41 15.14
CA PHE A 9 -4.32 3.55 14.49
C PHE A 9 -3.75 4.54 15.50
N GLN A 10 -2.51 4.95 15.27
CA GLN A 10 -1.79 6.02 15.96
C GLN A 10 -1.80 7.27 15.08
N ASP A 11 -2.02 8.43 15.67
CA ASP A 11 -1.96 9.73 14.98
C ASP A 11 -0.52 10.22 15.06
N GLU A 12 0.10 10.40 13.90
CA GLU A 12 1.50 10.82 13.77
C GLU A 12 1.62 12.31 13.36
N GLY A 13 0.50 13.05 13.39
CA GLY A 13 0.50 14.48 13.09
C GLY A 13 0.42 14.77 11.60
N GLY A 14 -0.74 14.48 11.00
CA GLY A 14 -1.03 14.67 9.58
C GLY A 14 -1.39 13.39 8.83
N TYR A 15 -1.13 12.24 9.46
CA TYR A 15 -1.51 10.91 8.97
C TYR A 15 -1.67 9.94 10.14
N TRP A 16 -2.30 8.80 9.85
CA TRP A 16 -2.55 7.74 10.81
C TRP A 16 -1.88 6.45 10.39
N GLU A 17 -1.30 5.70 11.34
CA GLU A 17 -0.69 4.39 11.05
C GLU A 17 -1.20 3.28 11.94
N SER A 18 -1.35 2.09 11.36
CA SER A 18 -1.55 0.83 12.08
C SER A 18 -0.54 -0.20 11.57
N ASN A 19 -0.24 -1.20 12.41
CA ASN A 19 0.46 -2.41 12.01
C ASN A 19 -0.50 -3.60 12.21
N PRO A 20 -1.40 -3.87 11.25
CA PRO A 20 -2.40 -4.93 11.38
C PRO A 20 -1.73 -6.30 11.45
N GLU A 21 -2.20 -7.18 12.34
CA GLU A 21 -1.65 -8.54 12.45
C GLU A 21 -1.79 -9.34 11.14
N SER A 22 -2.82 -9.06 10.34
CA SER A 22 -3.04 -9.70 9.03
C SER A 22 -2.06 -9.26 7.95
N MET A 23 -1.25 -8.23 8.23
CA MET A 23 -0.31 -7.64 7.30
C MET A 23 1.16 -8.08 7.52
N ASP A 24 1.39 -9.05 8.41
CA ASP A 24 2.70 -9.70 8.64
C ASP A 24 3.88 -8.71 8.80
N GLY A 25 3.69 -7.71 9.66
CA GLY A 25 4.71 -6.69 9.93
C GLY A 25 4.65 -5.46 9.04
N ALA A 26 3.82 -5.45 7.99
CA ALA A 26 3.61 -4.27 7.16
C ALA A 26 2.77 -3.19 7.86
N ILE A 27 3.02 -1.94 7.47
CA ILE A 27 2.34 -0.75 7.96
C ILE A 27 1.20 -0.42 6.98
N LEU A 28 0.06 -0.04 7.55
CA LEU A 28 -1.03 0.61 6.83
C LEU A 28 -1.13 2.06 7.30
N SER A 29 -0.90 3.00 6.39
CA SER A 29 -0.97 4.43 6.66
C SER A 29 -2.16 5.08 5.93
N ILE A 30 -2.75 6.11 6.52
CA ILE A 30 -3.86 6.90 5.94
C ILE A 30 -3.52 8.38 6.10
N GLU A 31 -3.28 9.08 4.99
CA GLU A 31 -2.92 10.51 5.02
C GLU A 31 -4.19 11.37 5.11
N THR A 32 -4.60 11.63 6.35
CA THR A 32 -5.76 12.45 6.66
C THR A 32 -5.66 12.97 8.08
N GLU A 33 -6.24 14.14 8.34
CA GLU A 33 -6.43 14.63 9.71
C GLU A 33 -7.45 13.79 10.48
N SER A 34 -8.45 13.22 9.78
CA SER A 34 -9.50 12.39 10.37
C SER A 34 -9.91 11.27 9.44
N ILE A 35 -9.89 10.03 9.94
CA ILE A 35 -10.28 8.84 9.18
C ILE A 35 -11.79 8.85 8.92
N SER A 36 -12.18 8.77 7.65
CA SER A 36 -13.59 8.66 7.21
C SER A 36 -14.10 7.21 7.29
N ASP A 37 -15.42 7.02 7.35
CA ASP A 37 -16.02 5.66 7.31
C ASP A 37 -15.62 4.88 6.04
N LYS A 38 -15.39 5.56 4.92
CA LYS A 38 -14.94 4.91 3.69
C LYS A 38 -13.49 4.46 3.78
N GLN A 39 -12.62 5.27 4.38
CA GLN A 39 -11.25 4.89 4.66
C GLN A 39 -11.18 3.71 5.65
N ILE A 40 -12.08 3.64 6.63
CA ILE A 40 -12.24 2.46 7.51
C ILE A 40 -12.57 1.22 6.68
N MET A 41 -13.59 1.30 5.82
CA MET A 41 -14.00 0.17 4.98
C MET A 41 -12.87 -0.26 4.02
N LEU A 42 -12.13 0.69 3.47
CA LEU A 42 -11.00 0.41 2.59
C LEU A 42 -9.85 -0.25 3.36
N ALA A 43 -9.49 0.25 4.53
CA ALA A 43 -8.51 -0.36 5.42
C ALA A 43 -8.86 -1.81 5.75
N GLN A 44 -10.13 -2.10 6.06
CA GLN A 44 -10.62 -3.46 6.30
C GLN A 44 -10.48 -4.34 5.05
N ALA A 45 -10.81 -3.82 3.87
CA ALA A 45 -10.69 -4.54 2.61
C ALA A 45 -9.22 -4.84 2.21
N VAL A 46 -8.31 -3.91 2.51
CA VAL A 46 -6.86 -4.09 2.34
C VAL A 46 -6.34 -5.18 3.27
N CYS A 47 -6.66 -5.10 4.56
CA CYS A 47 -6.17 -6.07 5.56
C CYS A 47 -6.73 -7.49 5.37
N LYS A 48 -7.94 -7.63 4.83
CA LYS A 48 -8.62 -8.94 4.68
C LYS A 48 -7.93 -9.90 3.71
N ASP A 49 -7.30 -9.38 2.66
CA ASP A 49 -6.64 -10.16 1.62
C ASP A 49 -5.30 -9.55 1.23
N TRP A 50 -4.47 -9.29 2.25
CA TRP A 50 -3.21 -8.60 2.06
C TRP A 50 -2.24 -9.36 1.13
N ALA A 51 -2.09 -10.67 1.33
CA ALA A 51 -1.23 -11.51 0.50
C ALA A 51 -1.71 -11.52 -0.97
N GLY A 52 -3.01 -11.66 -1.23
CA GLY A 52 -3.57 -11.60 -2.57
C GLY A 52 -3.35 -10.23 -3.24
N LYS A 53 -3.48 -9.14 -2.47
CA LYS A 53 -3.19 -7.78 -2.93
C LYS A 53 -1.72 -7.57 -3.32
N ILE A 54 -0.79 -8.11 -2.54
CA ILE A 54 0.64 -8.12 -2.90
C ILE A 54 0.86 -8.90 -4.21
N GLU A 55 0.27 -10.08 -4.36
CA GLU A 55 0.40 -10.87 -5.59
C GLU A 55 -0.10 -10.08 -6.82
N VAL A 56 -1.25 -9.42 -6.70
CA VAL A 56 -1.79 -8.56 -7.77
C VAL A 56 -0.84 -7.42 -8.10
N ALA A 57 -0.29 -6.73 -7.10
CA ALA A 57 0.68 -5.65 -7.32
C ALA A 57 1.93 -6.14 -8.05
N LEU A 58 2.52 -7.26 -7.62
CA LEU A 58 3.71 -7.83 -8.24
C LEU A 58 3.45 -8.30 -9.69
N GLN A 59 2.27 -8.87 -9.97
CA GLN A 59 1.89 -9.19 -11.35
C GLN A 59 1.71 -7.94 -12.21
N TYR A 60 1.12 -6.87 -11.65
CA TYR A 60 0.99 -5.61 -12.35
C TYR A 60 2.35 -5.02 -12.69
N ILE A 61 3.26 -4.90 -11.72
CA ILE A 61 4.66 -4.48 -11.93
C ILE A 61 5.29 -5.29 -13.06
N LYS A 62 5.19 -6.62 -13.02
CA LYS A 62 5.74 -7.49 -14.06
C LYS A 62 5.16 -7.21 -15.45
N SER A 63 3.88 -6.86 -15.53
CA SER A 63 3.20 -6.58 -16.80
C SER A 63 3.60 -5.25 -17.43
N VAL A 64 3.92 -4.24 -16.61
CA VAL A 64 4.24 -2.88 -17.08
C VAL A 64 5.73 -2.53 -17.00
N ARG A 65 6.57 -3.34 -16.33
CA ARG A 65 7.98 -3.00 -16.07
C ARG A 65 8.80 -2.61 -17.30
N ALA A 66 8.47 -3.15 -18.48
CA ALA A 66 9.16 -2.80 -19.73
C ALA A 66 8.85 -1.37 -20.19
N GLU A 67 7.64 -0.88 -19.95
CA GLU A 67 7.21 0.49 -20.25
C GLU A 67 7.95 1.49 -19.36
N TYR A 68 8.07 1.17 -18.08
CA TYR A 68 8.76 1.99 -17.08
C TYR A 68 10.28 1.81 -17.08
N LYS A 69 10.81 0.87 -17.88
CA LYS A 69 12.23 0.47 -17.90
C LYS A 69 12.77 0.08 -16.52
N LEU A 70 11.92 -0.51 -15.69
CA LEU A 70 12.22 -0.84 -14.31
C LEU A 70 13.31 -1.92 -14.23
N GLU A 71 14.43 -1.60 -13.59
CA GLU A 71 15.60 -2.46 -13.49
C GLU A 71 15.58 -3.34 -12.23
N ALA A 72 14.94 -2.88 -11.15
CA ALA A 72 14.73 -3.62 -9.91
C ALA A 72 14.15 -5.03 -10.17
N GLN A 73 14.67 -6.02 -9.45
CA GLN A 73 14.25 -7.42 -9.53
C GLN A 73 13.63 -7.92 -8.23
N ILE A 74 13.93 -7.27 -7.11
CA ILE A 74 13.49 -7.67 -5.78
C ILE A 74 12.58 -6.58 -5.21
N PHE A 75 11.45 -7.01 -4.66
CA PHE A 75 10.45 -6.13 -4.06
C PHE A 75 10.15 -6.68 -2.66
N ASN A 76 10.56 -5.95 -1.64
CA ASN A 76 10.46 -6.35 -0.24
C ASN A 76 9.63 -5.35 0.55
N ASN A 77 9.35 -5.69 1.81
CA ASN A 77 8.74 -4.82 2.80
C ASN A 77 7.49 -4.09 2.26
N PRO A 78 6.49 -4.83 1.74
CA PRO A 78 5.30 -4.21 1.20
C PRO A 78 4.60 -3.40 2.29
N ASN A 79 4.26 -2.14 2.04
CA ASN A 79 3.45 -1.32 2.94
C ASN A 79 2.26 -0.74 2.18
N ALA A 80 1.15 -0.52 2.87
CA ALA A 80 -0.06 0.02 2.27
C ALA A 80 -0.28 1.49 2.67
N PHE A 81 -0.79 2.26 1.72
CA PHE A 81 -1.12 3.67 1.92
C PHE A 81 -2.51 3.96 1.38
N ILE A 82 -3.36 4.65 2.14
CA ILE A 82 -4.69 5.09 1.68
C ILE A 82 -4.63 6.61 1.47
N ASP A 83 -4.61 7.00 0.19
CA ASP A 83 -4.53 8.39 -0.26
C ASP A 83 -5.88 9.11 -0.15
N SER A 84 -6.99 8.39 -0.34
CA SER A 84 -8.32 8.98 -0.39
C SER A 84 -9.42 7.99 0.03
N ASP A 85 -10.68 8.40 -0.15
CA ASP A 85 -11.85 7.55 0.11
C ASP A 85 -11.95 6.32 -0.83
N SER A 86 -11.18 6.28 -1.92
CA SER A 86 -11.30 5.25 -2.97
C SER A 86 -9.99 4.75 -3.57
N GLU A 87 -8.89 5.43 -3.29
CA GLU A 87 -7.58 5.13 -3.85
C GLU A 87 -6.61 4.78 -2.73
N TRP A 88 -5.77 3.80 -3.01
CA TRP A 88 -4.75 3.30 -2.10
C TRP A 88 -3.63 2.65 -2.90
N SER A 89 -2.48 2.45 -2.26
CA SER A 89 -1.26 2.02 -2.91
C SER A 89 -0.54 0.95 -2.10
N ILE A 90 0.25 0.11 -2.77
CA ILE A 90 1.26 -0.76 -2.14
C ILE A 90 2.63 -0.30 -2.59
N TYR A 91 3.51 0.02 -1.63
CA TYR A 91 4.91 0.37 -1.87
C TYR A 91 5.83 -0.76 -1.44
N PHE A 92 6.87 -0.99 -2.22
CA PHE A 92 7.90 -1.98 -1.98
C PHE A 92 9.27 -1.31 -1.96
N ASP A 93 10.08 -1.67 -0.99
CA ASP A 93 11.51 -1.39 -1.03
C ASP A 93 12.15 -2.27 -2.12
N THR A 94 13.11 -1.73 -2.85
CA THR A 94 13.89 -2.49 -3.83
C THR A 94 15.36 -2.56 -3.47
N GLU A 95 16.11 -3.40 -4.19
CA GLU A 95 17.58 -3.45 -4.10
C GLU A 95 18.29 -2.34 -4.87
N SER A 96 17.55 -1.49 -5.60
CA SER A 96 18.08 -0.47 -6.50
C SER A 96 18.22 0.88 -5.78
N GLU A 97 19.37 1.52 -5.89
CA GLU A 97 19.58 2.86 -5.32
C GLU A 97 18.82 3.96 -6.07
N THR A 98 18.46 3.73 -7.34
CA THR A 98 17.75 4.71 -8.20
C THR A 98 16.26 4.40 -8.35
N GLU A 99 15.79 3.32 -7.74
CA GLU A 99 14.39 2.89 -7.73
C GLU A 99 14.08 2.39 -6.32
N ALA A 100 14.53 3.14 -5.31
CA ALA A 100 14.55 2.69 -3.91
C ALA A 100 13.16 2.22 -3.45
N VAL A 101 12.11 2.88 -3.96
CA VAL A 101 10.72 2.52 -3.72
C VAL A 101 9.98 2.36 -5.05
N VAL A 102 9.24 1.26 -5.18
CA VAL A 102 8.28 1.05 -6.28
C VAL A 102 6.88 0.88 -5.71
N GLY A 103 5.95 1.69 -6.20
CA GLY A 103 4.54 1.68 -5.79
C GLY A 103 3.61 1.16 -6.89
N VAL A 104 2.49 0.56 -6.47
CA VAL A 104 1.35 0.27 -7.33
C VAL A 104 0.11 0.91 -6.73
N GLU A 105 -0.52 1.79 -7.51
CA GLU A 105 -1.76 2.47 -7.12
C GLU A 105 -2.98 1.67 -7.59
N PHE A 106 -4.01 1.66 -6.74
CA PHE A 106 -5.24 0.92 -6.90
C PHE A 106 -6.46 1.84 -6.84
N SER A 107 -7.42 1.61 -7.73
CA SER A 107 -8.76 2.17 -7.65
C SER A 107 -9.73 1.02 -7.34
N GLY A 108 -10.23 0.98 -6.10
CA GLY A 108 -10.83 -0.25 -5.57
C GLY A 108 -9.80 -1.39 -5.52
N ASP A 109 -10.10 -2.57 -6.07
CA ASP A 109 -9.15 -3.69 -6.12
C ASP A 109 -8.35 -3.77 -7.44
N ALA A 110 -8.47 -2.78 -8.33
CA ALA A 110 -7.83 -2.79 -9.65
C ALA A 110 -6.55 -1.92 -9.67
N PRO A 111 -5.36 -2.49 -9.95
CA PRO A 111 -4.15 -1.70 -10.13
C PRO A 111 -4.23 -0.92 -11.44
N PHE A 112 -3.80 0.35 -11.42
CA PHE A 112 -3.89 1.21 -12.61
C PHE A 112 -2.64 2.00 -12.92
N GLN A 113 -1.73 2.19 -11.95
CA GLN A 113 -0.52 2.99 -12.12
C GLN A 113 0.66 2.40 -11.34
N LEU A 114 1.86 2.50 -11.91
CA LEU A 114 3.12 2.21 -11.23
C LEU A 114 3.82 3.53 -10.91
N THR A 115 4.34 3.66 -9.70
CA THR A 115 5.17 4.79 -9.27
C THR A 115 6.58 4.33 -8.91
N ILE A 116 7.56 5.19 -9.16
CA ILE A 116 8.96 4.96 -8.80
C ILE A 116 9.39 6.18 -7.99
N GLY A 117 9.91 5.93 -6.78
CA GLY A 117 10.45 6.93 -5.88
C GLY A 117 11.91 6.64 -5.54
N ASP A 118 12.63 7.72 -5.21
CA ASP A 118 14.00 7.71 -4.68
C ASP A 118 14.01 7.72 -3.15
#